data_AF-A0A9R0XCU0-F1
#
_entry.id   AF-A0A9R0XCU0-F1
#
_cell.length_a   1.000
_cell.length_b   1.000
_cell.length_c   1.000
_cell.angle_alpha   90.00
_cell.angle_beta   90.00
_cell.angle_gamma   90.00
#
_symmetry.space_group_name_H-M   'P 1'
#
loop_
_entity.id
_entity.type
_entity.pdbx_description
1 polymer ?
#
loop_
_entity_poly.entity_id
_entity_poly.type
_entity_poly.pdbx_seq_one_letter_code
_entity_poly.pdbx_strand_id
1 'polypeptide(L)'
;MADTKLGEAAMAQRQEGSAEEGEEHRLRAALRHLQAEAGVLERLVYKHRNQHRGAAYFQYLLKVRRDLKLLLGAHLAEVINAVFPVITCRKPANTILVPNRQGKRKPGANHSHYKRLLGVARLLSQMAEPVMKGAVQISFLLARSFFVELCTAVLALLARVRVLTQQVSHIVCRHGYE
;
A
#
# COMPACT_ATOMS: atom_id res chain seq x y z
N MET A 1 -44.97 -6.13 -18.84
CA MET A 1 -44.37 -6.13 -17.48
C MET A 1 -42.95 -6.73 -17.50
N ALA A 2 -42.16 -6.42 -18.54
CA ALA A 2 -40.81 -6.96 -18.75
C ALA A 2 -39.72 -5.87 -18.84
N ASP A 3 -40.11 -4.62 -19.17
CA ASP A 3 -39.18 -3.49 -19.34
C ASP A 3 -38.58 -2.95 -18.03
N THR A 4 -39.17 -3.23 -16.87
CA THR A 4 -38.68 -2.73 -15.58
C THR A 4 -37.40 -3.44 -15.11
N LYS A 5 -37.20 -4.72 -15.48
CA LYS A 5 -36.03 -5.51 -15.04
C LYS A 5 -34.72 -5.16 -15.78
N LEU A 6 -34.81 -4.66 -17.01
CA LEU A 6 -33.62 -4.24 -17.78
C LEU A 6 -33.07 -2.90 -17.29
N GLY A 7 -33.93 -2.01 -16.80
CA GLY A 7 -33.54 -0.74 -16.20
C GLY A 7 -32.77 -0.90 -14.88
N GLU A 8 -33.19 -1.82 -14.01
CA GLU A 8 -32.53 -2.08 -12.72
C GLU A 8 -31.13 -2.69 -12.88
N ALA A 9 -30.94 -3.63 -13.82
CA ALA A 9 -29.63 -4.21 -14.10
C ALA A 9 -28.65 -3.19 -14.71
N ALA A 10 -29.13 -2.31 -15.59
CA ALA A 10 -28.32 -1.25 -16.18
C ALA A 10 -27.96 -0.15 -15.15
N MET A 11 -28.85 0.16 -14.21
CA MET A 11 -28.56 1.10 -13.11
C MET A 11 -27.58 0.52 -12.08
N ALA A 12 -27.67 -0.78 -11.78
CA ALA A 12 -26.72 -1.47 -10.91
C ALA A 12 -25.31 -1.50 -11.50
N GLN A 13 -25.17 -1.85 -12.79
CA GLN A 13 -23.86 -1.85 -13.48
C GLN A 13 -23.25 -0.44 -13.60
N ARG A 14 -24.08 0.61 -13.70
CA ARG A 14 -23.61 2.00 -13.76
C ARG A 14 -23.15 2.53 -12.39
N GLN A 15 -23.74 2.03 -11.29
CA GLN A 15 -23.33 2.37 -9.93
C GLN A 15 -22.05 1.64 -9.52
N GLU A 16 -21.87 0.38 -9.92
CA GLU A 16 -20.65 -0.41 -9.67
C GLU A 16 -19.42 0.18 -10.38
N GLY A 17 -19.54 0.53 -11.67
CA GLY A 17 -18.43 1.18 -12.41
C GLY A 17 -17.99 2.52 -11.82
N SER A 18 -18.92 3.32 -11.30
CA SER A 18 -18.59 4.57 -10.60
C SER A 18 -17.93 4.35 -9.24
N ALA A 19 -18.29 3.28 -8.53
CA ALA A 19 -17.72 2.95 -7.23
C ALA A 19 -16.27 2.46 -7.37
N GLU A 20 -15.98 1.65 -8.40
CA GLU A 20 -14.66 1.08 -8.68
C GLU A 20 -13.65 2.12 -9.19
N GLU A 21 -14.06 3.03 -10.07
CA GLU A 21 -13.24 4.20 -10.46
C GLU A 21 -12.89 5.07 -9.23
N GLY A 22 -13.83 5.19 -8.28
CA GLY A 22 -13.62 5.85 -7.01
C GLY A 22 -12.65 5.10 -6.08
N GLU A 23 -12.63 3.76 -6.10
CA GLU A 23 -11.68 2.95 -5.31
C GLU A 23 -10.25 3.04 -5.86
N GLU A 24 -10.09 3.02 -7.18
CA GLU A 24 -8.78 3.20 -7.81
C GLU A 24 -8.19 4.59 -7.48
N HIS A 25 -9.02 5.63 -7.52
CA HIS A 25 -8.60 6.98 -7.15
C HIS A 25 -8.22 7.07 -5.66
N ARG A 26 -8.99 6.44 -4.77
CA ARG A 26 -8.69 6.35 -3.33
C ARG A 26 -7.38 5.60 -3.07
N LEU A 27 -7.13 4.50 -3.78
CA LEU A 27 -5.89 3.74 -3.69
C LEU A 27 -4.69 4.58 -4.12
N ARG A 28 -4.79 5.29 -5.24
CA ARG A 28 -3.74 6.21 -5.70
C ARG A 28 -3.48 7.33 -4.68
N ALA A 29 -4.53 7.90 -4.10
CA ALA A 29 -4.39 8.91 -3.04
C ALA A 29 -3.67 8.34 -1.81
N ALA A 30 -4.07 7.16 -1.33
CA ALA A 30 -3.43 6.49 -0.21
C ALA A 30 -1.94 6.22 -0.46
N LEU A 31 -1.55 5.83 -1.69
CA LEU A 31 -0.15 5.64 -2.06
C LEU A 31 0.65 6.96 -2.05
N ARG A 32 0.08 8.07 -2.53
CA ARG A 32 0.72 9.38 -2.45
C ARG A 32 0.93 9.82 -1.00
N HIS A 33 -0.07 9.63 -0.14
CA HIS A 33 0.06 9.92 1.28
C HIS A 33 1.13 9.03 1.93
N LEU A 34 1.17 7.74 1.59
CA LEU A 34 2.18 6.83 2.11
C LEU A 34 3.60 7.21 1.69
N GLN A 35 3.78 7.69 0.46
CA GLN A 35 5.06 8.22 -0.01
C GLN A 35 5.47 9.48 0.77
N ALA A 36 4.53 10.38 1.07
CA ALA A 36 4.80 11.56 1.89
C ALA A 36 5.25 11.17 3.31
N GLU A 37 4.54 10.24 3.97
CA GLU A 37 4.90 9.74 5.31
C GLU A 37 6.24 9.00 5.29
N ALA A 38 6.55 8.24 4.25
CA ALA A 38 7.86 7.61 4.09
C ALA A 38 9.00 8.66 4.02
N GLY A 39 8.75 9.79 3.34
CA GLY A 39 9.67 10.92 3.32
C GLY A 39 9.86 11.58 4.70
N VAL A 40 8.78 11.71 5.48
CA VAL A 40 8.84 12.19 6.87
C VAL A 40 9.65 11.23 7.73
N LEU A 41 9.42 9.93 7.61
CA LEU A 41 10.16 8.89 8.34
C LEU A 41 11.65 8.93 8.02
N GLU A 42 12.04 9.09 6.74
CA GLU A 42 13.44 9.20 6.36
C GLU A 42 14.13 10.41 7.01
N ARG A 43 13.48 11.57 7.00
CA ARG A 43 14.02 12.77 7.66
C ARG A 43 14.15 12.60 9.17
N LEU A 44 13.16 11.98 9.80
CA LEU A 44 13.17 11.70 11.24
C LEU A 44 14.31 10.72 11.59
N VAL A 45 14.42 9.62 10.86
CA VAL A 45 15.49 8.63 11.06
C VAL A 45 16.85 9.26 10.83
N TYR A 46 17.02 10.09 9.80
CA TYR A 46 18.27 10.78 9.54
C TYR A 46 18.67 11.69 10.72
N LYS A 47 17.76 12.53 11.20
CA LYS A 47 18.01 13.47 12.31
C LYS A 47 18.39 12.75 13.61
N HIS A 48 17.76 11.62 13.90
CA HIS A 48 17.89 10.92 15.18
C HIS A 48 18.85 9.72 15.15
N ARG A 49 19.50 9.45 14.00
CA ARG A 49 20.32 8.25 13.78
C ARG A 49 21.47 8.09 14.76
N ASN A 50 22.22 9.16 15.00
CA ASN A 50 23.46 9.07 15.78
C ASN A 50 23.18 9.05 17.29
N GLN A 51 22.06 9.63 17.72
CA GLN A 51 21.67 9.69 19.13
C GLN A 51 21.01 8.39 19.62
N HIS A 52 20.30 7.68 18.74
CA HIS A 52 19.47 6.53 19.15
C HIS A 52 19.84 5.22 18.44
N ARG A 53 21.05 5.12 17.87
CA ARG A 53 21.50 3.97 17.08
C ARG A 53 21.31 2.62 17.80
N GLY A 54 21.53 2.57 19.11
CA GLY A 54 21.39 1.36 19.93
C GLY A 54 20.00 1.12 20.51
N ALA A 55 19.05 2.04 20.35
CA ALA A 55 17.75 1.95 20.99
C ALA A 55 16.83 0.95 20.28
N ALA A 56 16.14 0.10 21.07
CA ALA A 56 15.25 -0.93 20.53
C ALA A 56 14.13 -0.35 19.64
N TYR A 57 13.52 0.76 20.06
CA TYR A 57 12.50 1.45 19.25
C TYR A 57 13.03 1.89 17.88
N PHE A 58 14.30 2.33 17.82
CA PHE A 58 14.91 2.86 16.61
C PHE A 58 15.19 1.74 15.61
N GLN A 59 15.51 0.53 16.08
CA GLN A 59 15.61 -0.66 15.22
C GLN A 59 14.28 -1.01 14.55
N TYR A 60 13.15 -0.88 15.27
CA TYR A 60 11.83 -1.06 14.67
C TYR A 60 11.52 0.03 13.64
N LEU A 61 11.87 1.30 13.90
CA LEU A 61 11.73 2.37 12.90
C LEU A 61 12.54 2.11 11.64
N LEU A 62 13.77 1.60 11.78
CA LEU A 62 14.59 1.21 10.64
C LEU A 62 13.97 0.04 9.86
N LYS A 63 13.31 -0.90 10.54
CA LYS A 63 12.56 -1.99 9.88
C LYS A 63 11.36 -1.44 9.10
N VAL A 64 10.51 -0.63 9.73
CA VAL A 64 9.36 0.03 9.05
C VAL A 64 9.82 0.81 7.82
N ARG A 65 10.94 1.52 7.93
CA ARG A 65 11.54 2.26 6.80
C ARG A 65 11.97 1.35 5.65
N ARG A 66 12.59 0.20 5.94
CA ARG A 66 12.96 -0.78 4.91
C ARG A 66 11.72 -1.32 4.21
N ASP A 67 10.69 -1.66 4.97
CA ASP A 67 9.45 -2.21 4.43
C ASP A 67 8.73 -1.18 3.55
N LEU A 68 8.67 0.08 3.96
CA LEU A 68 8.13 1.18 3.14
C LEU A 68 8.93 1.38 1.84
N LYS A 69 10.27 1.28 1.88
CA LYS A 69 11.09 1.35 0.67
C LYS A 69 10.81 0.19 -0.28
N LEU A 70 10.68 -1.02 0.24
CA LEU A 70 10.32 -2.19 -0.57
C LEU A 70 8.94 -2.03 -1.20
N LEU A 71 7.97 -1.51 -0.45
CA LEU A 71 6.62 -1.29 -0.93
C LEU A 71 6.58 -0.22 -2.04
N LEU A 72 7.24 0.91 -1.85
CA LEU A 72 7.31 1.98 -2.86
C LEU A 72 8.12 1.54 -4.10
N GLY A 73 9.18 0.75 -3.90
CA GLY A 73 9.99 0.17 -4.98
C GLY A 73 9.30 -0.95 -5.77
N ALA A 74 8.18 -1.48 -5.27
CA ALA A 74 7.38 -2.46 -6.01
C ALA A 74 6.54 -1.83 -7.14
N HIS A 75 6.59 -0.51 -7.33
CA HIS A 75 5.88 0.23 -8.37
C HIS A 75 4.37 -0.15 -8.43
N LEU A 76 3.68 -0.06 -7.27
CA LEU A 76 2.25 -0.41 -7.18
C LEU A 76 1.40 0.30 -8.23
N ALA A 77 1.74 1.54 -8.62
CA ALA A 77 1.01 2.27 -9.65
C ALA A 77 0.99 1.53 -11.00
N GLU A 78 2.09 0.90 -11.40
CA GLU A 78 2.15 0.09 -12.64
C GLU A 78 1.33 -1.20 -12.52
N VAL A 79 1.34 -1.81 -11.33
CA VAL A 79 0.54 -3.01 -11.04
C VAL A 79 -0.94 -2.66 -11.09
N ILE A 80 -1.35 -1.57 -10.45
CA ILE A 80 -2.72 -1.07 -10.45
C ILE A 80 -3.17 -0.78 -11.89
N ASN A 81 -2.38 -0.04 -12.67
CA ASN A 81 -2.72 0.26 -14.07
C ASN A 81 -2.85 -0.98 -14.96
N ALA A 82 -2.12 -2.06 -14.66
CA ALA A 82 -2.20 -3.32 -15.42
C ALA A 82 -3.34 -4.23 -14.96
N VAL A 83 -3.70 -4.18 -13.67
CA VAL A 83 -4.59 -5.14 -13.03
C VAL A 83 -6.00 -4.59 -12.86
N PHE A 84 -6.17 -3.31 -12.50
CA PHE A 84 -7.50 -2.70 -12.34
C PHE A 84 -8.34 -2.75 -13.61
N PRO A 85 -7.84 -2.38 -14.81
CA PRO A 85 -8.66 -2.46 -16.03
C PRO A 85 -9.08 -3.88 -16.42
N VAL A 86 -8.42 -4.91 -15.89
CA VAL A 86 -8.77 -6.32 -16.12
C VAL A 86 -9.85 -6.79 -15.14
N ILE A 87 -9.85 -6.23 -13.92
CA ILE A 87 -10.82 -6.55 -12.87
C ILE A 87 -12.11 -5.73 -13.06
N THR A 88 -11.99 -4.44 -13.35
CA THR A 88 -13.13 -3.50 -13.44
C THR A 88 -13.84 -3.52 -14.81
N CYS A 89 -13.14 -3.88 -15.89
CA CYS A 89 -13.80 -4.13 -17.17
C CYS A 89 -13.97 -5.64 -17.34
N ARG A 90 -15.21 -6.10 -17.54
CA ARG A 90 -15.53 -7.34 -18.28
C ARG A 90 -15.01 -7.27 -19.74
N LYS A 91 -13.71 -7.02 -19.95
CA LYS A 91 -13.03 -7.24 -21.23
C LYS A 91 -12.47 -8.65 -21.19
N PRO A 92 -12.79 -9.50 -22.19
CA PRO A 92 -12.40 -10.90 -22.15
C PRO A 92 -10.88 -11.01 -22.04
N ALA A 93 -10.44 -12.02 -21.28
CA ALA A 93 -9.05 -12.41 -21.01
C ALA A 93 -8.14 -12.47 -22.26
N ASN A 94 -8.72 -12.41 -23.45
CA ASN A 94 -8.08 -12.48 -24.75
C ASN A 94 -7.24 -11.22 -25.10
N THR A 95 -7.41 -10.09 -24.39
CA THR A 95 -6.55 -8.89 -24.62
C THR A 95 -5.26 -8.93 -23.79
N ILE A 96 -5.14 -9.88 -22.85
CA ILE A 96 -3.90 -10.12 -22.07
C ILE A 96 -2.96 -11.08 -22.85
N LEU A 97 -3.44 -11.69 -23.94
CA LEU A 97 -2.67 -12.56 -24.83
C LEU A 97 -2.13 -11.84 -26.07
N VAL A 98 -1.95 -10.51 -26.03
CA VAL A 98 -0.99 -9.89 -26.94
C VAL A 98 0.32 -9.75 -26.16
N PRO A 99 1.27 -10.70 -26.30
CA PRO A 99 2.62 -10.44 -25.85
C PRO A 99 3.10 -9.25 -26.67
N ASN A 100 3.08 -8.07 -26.06
CA ASN A 100 3.76 -6.92 -26.60
C ASN A 100 5.19 -7.40 -26.86
N ARG A 101 5.58 -7.45 -28.14
CA ARG A 101 6.93 -7.82 -28.61
C ARG A 101 7.88 -6.74 -28.10
N GLN A 102 8.14 -6.74 -26.79
CA GLN A 102 9.16 -5.94 -26.17
C GLN A 102 10.47 -6.63 -26.52
N GLY A 103 11.11 -6.12 -27.57
CA GLY A 103 12.45 -6.51 -27.95
C GLY A 103 13.37 -6.59 -26.73
N LYS A 104 14.16 -7.67 -26.68
CA LYS A 104 15.33 -7.90 -25.81
C LYS A 104 15.26 -7.18 -24.45
N ARG A 105 14.40 -7.65 -23.54
CA ARG A 105 14.46 -7.24 -22.12
C ARG A 105 15.09 -8.34 -21.26
N LYS A 106 15.98 -7.90 -20.36
CA LYS A 106 16.92 -8.71 -19.58
C LYS A 106 16.24 -9.84 -18.79
N PRO A 107 16.92 -10.98 -18.57
CA PRO A 107 16.36 -12.12 -17.84
C PRO A 107 16.19 -11.75 -16.36
N GLY A 108 14.95 -11.57 -15.91
CA GLY A 108 14.60 -11.23 -14.53
C GLY A 108 13.31 -10.41 -14.35
N ALA A 109 12.81 -9.78 -15.43
CA ALA A 109 11.67 -8.87 -15.38
C ALA A 109 10.28 -9.54 -15.50
N ASN A 110 10.20 -10.88 -15.54
CA ASN A 110 8.98 -11.63 -15.80
C ASN A 110 8.20 -11.99 -14.52
N HIS A 111 8.21 -11.13 -13.51
CA HIS A 111 7.23 -11.29 -12.43
C HIS A 111 5.90 -10.80 -12.96
N SER A 112 4.98 -11.75 -13.26
CA SER A 112 3.58 -11.44 -13.56
C SER A 112 3.08 -10.41 -12.54
N HIS A 113 2.34 -9.39 -13.01
CA HIS A 113 1.78 -8.33 -12.17
C HIS A 113 1.05 -8.92 -10.96
N TYR A 114 0.44 -10.09 -11.11
CA TYR A 114 -0.16 -10.88 -10.04
C TYR A 114 0.83 -11.35 -8.96
N LYS A 115 2.00 -11.90 -9.33
CA LYS A 115 3.05 -12.29 -8.36
C LYS A 115 3.56 -11.07 -7.60
N ARG A 116 3.66 -9.91 -8.27
CA ARG A 116 4.05 -8.65 -7.63
C ARG A 116 2.97 -8.17 -6.65
N LEU A 117 1.69 -8.22 -7.05
CA LEU A 117 0.56 -7.89 -6.19
C LEU A 117 0.49 -8.78 -4.95
N LEU A 118 0.68 -10.09 -5.11
CA LEU A 118 0.75 -11.03 -4.00
C LEU A 118 1.94 -10.72 -3.06
N GLY A 119 3.10 -10.37 -3.62
CA GLY A 119 4.26 -9.94 -2.84
C GLY A 119 3.96 -8.67 -2.03
N VAL A 120 3.27 -7.72 -2.63
CA VAL A 120 2.81 -6.48 -1.99
C VAL A 120 1.81 -6.77 -0.87
N ALA A 121 0.81 -7.61 -1.10
CA ALA A 121 -0.17 -8.00 -0.08
C ALA A 121 0.51 -8.68 1.13
N ARG A 122 1.47 -9.58 0.87
CA ARG A 122 2.27 -10.21 1.92
C ARG A 122 3.10 -9.19 2.70
N LEU A 123 3.77 -8.27 2.01
CA LEU A 123 4.56 -7.21 2.65
C LEU A 123 3.67 -6.32 3.53
N LEU A 124 2.52 -5.87 3.02
CA LEU A 124 1.55 -5.07 3.77
C LEU A 124 1.06 -5.77 5.04
N SER A 125 0.83 -7.08 4.97
CA SER A 125 0.46 -7.89 6.14
C SER A 125 1.60 -7.97 7.18
N GLN A 126 2.83 -8.20 6.72
CA GLN A 126 4.01 -8.29 7.59
C GLN A 126 4.39 -6.96 8.24
N MET A 127 4.08 -5.82 7.62
CA MET A 127 4.38 -4.49 8.15
C MET A 127 3.61 -4.13 9.43
N ALA A 128 2.51 -4.82 9.74
CA ALA A 128 1.75 -4.57 10.97
C ALA A 128 2.58 -4.85 12.23
N GLU A 129 3.37 -5.92 12.23
CA GLU A 129 4.18 -6.32 13.38
C GLU A 129 5.26 -5.29 13.76
N PRO A 130 6.17 -4.85 12.87
CA PRO A 130 7.19 -3.87 13.23
C PRO A 130 6.61 -2.50 13.60
N VAL A 131 5.48 -2.11 13.01
CA VAL A 131 4.78 -0.86 13.37
C VAL A 131 4.25 -0.94 14.80
N MET A 132 3.56 -2.03 15.17
CA MET A 132 3.03 -2.22 16.52
C MET A 132 4.14 -2.35 17.57
N LYS A 133 5.17 -3.14 17.30
CA LYS A 133 6.32 -3.29 18.21
C LYS A 133 7.06 -1.96 18.39
N GLY A 134 7.25 -1.18 17.33
CA GLY A 134 7.82 0.16 17.41
C GLY A 134 6.97 1.11 18.25
N ALA A 135 5.65 1.10 18.05
CA ALA A 135 4.71 1.92 18.82
C ALA A 135 4.74 1.58 20.31
N VAL A 136 4.71 0.29 20.69
CA VAL A 136 4.79 -0.13 22.10
C VAL A 136 6.07 0.37 22.77
N GLN A 137 7.22 0.25 22.10
CA GLN A 137 8.49 0.70 22.64
C GLN A 137 8.53 2.23 22.83
N ILE A 138 8.00 2.99 21.87
CA ILE A 138 7.87 4.44 21.99
C ILE A 138 6.90 4.84 23.11
N SER A 139 5.76 4.15 23.24
CA SER A 139 4.81 4.41 24.32
C SER A 139 5.43 4.20 25.69
N PHE A 140 6.32 3.21 25.85
CA PHE A 140 7.07 3.02 27.09
C PHE A 140 8.03 4.18 27.38
N LEU A 141 8.71 4.71 26.36
CA LEU A 141 9.57 5.90 26.49
C LEU A 141 8.75 7.13 26.87
N LEU A 142 7.58 7.31 26.24
CA LEU A 142 6.66 8.41 26.53
C LEU A 142 6.10 8.32 27.95
N ALA A 143 5.73 7.13 28.42
CA ALA A 143 5.25 6.91 29.79
C ALA A 143 6.30 7.30 30.84
N ARG A 144 7.59 7.21 30.49
CA ARG A 144 8.71 7.69 31.32
C ARG A 144 9.05 9.16 31.11
N SER A 145 8.23 9.89 30.35
CA SER A 145 8.42 11.30 29.96
C SER A 145 9.75 11.57 29.24
N PHE A 146 10.31 10.56 28.55
CA PHE A 146 11.53 10.73 27.78
C PHE A 146 11.21 11.19 26.36
N PHE A 147 11.93 12.23 25.91
CA PHE A 147 11.86 12.76 24.54
C PHE A 147 10.41 12.95 24.05
N VAL A 148 9.55 13.59 24.85
CA VAL A 148 8.09 13.65 24.64
C VAL A 148 7.73 14.13 23.22
N GLU A 149 8.40 15.16 22.71
CA GLU A 149 8.19 15.67 21.34
C GLU A 149 8.52 14.62 20.27
N LEU A 150 9.63 13.90 20.43
CA LEU A 150 10.02 12.83 19.50
C LEU A 150 9.04 11.66 19.58
N CYS A 151 8.68 11.23 20.80
CA CYS A 151 7.78 10.10 21.00
C CYS A 151 6.40 10.37 20.41
N THR A 152 5.83 11.55 20.65
CA THR A 152 4.54 11.95 20.07
C THR A 152 4.61 12.04 18.54
N ALA A 153 5.67 12.63 17.97
CA ALA A 153 5.87 12.68 16.53
C ALA A 153 5.98 11.28 15.90
N VAL A 154 6.72 10.37 16.53
CA VAL A 154 6.89 8.99 16.06
C VAL A 154 5.58 8.21 16.16
N LEU A 155 4.83 8.32 17.27
CA LEU A 155 3.53 7.65 17.40
C LEU A 155 2.54 8.13 16.36
N ALA A 156 2.46 9.45 16.13
CA ALA A 156 1.60 10.02 15.11
C ALA A 156 1.96 9.51 13.71
N LEU A 157 3.26 9.44 13.40
CA LEU A 157 3.77 8.91 12.13
C LEU A 157 3.43 7.42 11.96
N LEU A 158 3.70 6.60 12.98
CA LEU A 158 3.39 5.16 12.96
C LEU A 158 1.89 4.90 12.81
N ALA A 159 1.04 5.69 13.46
CA ALA A 159 -0.40 5.61 13.32
C ALA A 159 -0.86 5.92 11.88
N ARG A 160 -0.36 7.00 11.27
CA ARG A 160 -0.67 7.34 9.87
C ARG A 160 -0.20 6.26 8.89
N VAL A 161 1.03 5.75 9.07
CA VAL A 161 1.54 4.62 8.27
C VAL A 161 0.66 3.38 8.44
N ARG A 162 0.21 3.08 9.66
CA ARG A 162 -0.67 1.94 9.93
C ARG A 162 -1.99 2.05 9.18
N VAL A 163 -2.66 3.21 9.27
CA VAL A 163 -3.94 3.43 8.59
C VAL A 163 -3.78 3.34 7.08
N LEU A 164 -2.74 3.96 6.50
CA LEU A 164 -2.51 3.94 5.07
C LEU A 164 -2.20 2.53 4.55
N THR A 165 -1.38 1.76 5.26
CA THR A 165 -1.09 0.37 4.90
C THR A 165 -2.32 -0.53 5.03
N GLN A 166 -3.21 -0.29 6.01
CA GLN A 166 -4.50 -0.97 6.11
C GLN A 166 -5.42 -0.62 4.93
N GLN A 167 -5.53 0.65 4.58
CA GLN A 167 -6.35 1.10 3.45
C GLN A 167 -5.90 0.48 2.13
N VAL A 168 -4.60 0.50 1.85
CA VAL A 168 -4.02 -0.12 0.65
C VAL A 168 -4.28 -1.63 0.66
N SER A 169 -4.04 -2.31 1.78
CA SER A 169 -4.27 -3.75 1.91
C SER A 169 -5.74 -4.13 1.70
N HIS A 170 -6.66 -3.39 2.31
CA HIS A 170 -8.10 -3.63 2.19
C HIS A 170 -8.57 -3.51 0.73
N ILE A 171 -8.17 -2.44 0.04
CA ILE A 171 -8.54 -2.24 -1.37
C ILE A 171 -7.92 -3.33 -2.25
N VAL A 172 -6.65 -3.66 -2.04
CA VAL A 172 -5.97 -4.72 -2.82
C VAL A 172 -6.60 -6.10 -2.61
N CYS A 173 -6.94 -6.46 -1.37
CA CYS A 173 -7.56 -7.75 -1.07
C CYS A 173 -8.99 -7.86 -1.59
N ARG A 174 -9.76 -6.76 -1.58
CA ARG A 174 -11.12 -6.73 -2.15
C ARG A 174 -11.10 -7.03 -3.65
N HIS A 175 -10.13 -6.48 -4.38
CA HIS A 175 -9.98 -6.67 -5.83
C HIS A 175 -9.24 -7.96 -6.24
N GLY A 176 -8.52 -8.62 -5.33
CA GLY A 176 -7.71 -9.80 -5.66
C GLY A 176 -8.43 -11.15 -5.58
N TYR A 177 -9.68 -11.18 -5.11
CA TYR A 177 -10.46 -12.39 -4.81
C TYR A 177 -11.84 -12.44 -5.51
N GLU A 178 -12.14 -11.49 -6.39
CA GLU A 178 -13.27 -11.54 -7.33
C GLU A 178 -12.78 -11.88 -8.75
#